data_AF-A0A7V4IW54-F1
#
_entry.id   AF-A0A7V4IW54-F1
#
_cell.length_a   1.000
_cell.length_b   1.000
_cell.length_c   1.000
_cell.angle_alpha   90.00
_cell.angle_beta   90.00
_cell.angle_gamma   90.00
#
_symmetry.space_group_name_H-M   'P 1'
#
loop_
_entity.id
_entity.type
_entity.pdbx_description
1 polymer ?
#
loop_
_entity_poly.entity_id
_entity_poly.type
_entity_poly.pdbx_seq_one_letter_code
_entity_poly.pdbx_strand_id
1 'polypeptide(L)'
;MFTGRARKARGFTLIELLVVVLILAILMAVALPAYLGAVADSEKKTCRANLQTIANAVQAHKVRLRAPKYTDEFRDLEPDLGATPLCPSGGEYKIVTSGSVTDVDGDTEISIPEGGFGVSCSIHHGYVPGKSNQ
;
A
#
# COMPACT_ATOMS: atom_id res chain seq x y z
N MET A 1 6.94 -14.20 -68.20
CA MET A 1 7.84 -14.36 -67.03
C MET A 1 7.04 -13.96 -65.79
N PHE A 2 7.33 -14.57 -64.63
CA PHE A 2 6.62 -14.52 -63.33
C PHE A 2 5.68 -15.71 -63.04
N THR A 3 6.28 -16.88 -62.85
CA THR A 3 5.65 -18.02 -62.15
C THR A 3 5.82 -17.84 -60.64
N GLY A 4 4.83 -17.23 -59.99
CA GLY A 4 4.78 -17.08 -58.53
C GLY A 4 4.32 -18.38 -57.85
N ARG A 5 5.23 -19.08 -57.18
CA ARG A 5 4.92 -20.30 -56.41
C ARG A 5 4.19 -19.89 -55.12
N ALA A 6 2.88 -20.13 -55.03
CA ALA A 6 2.10 -19.88 -53.82
C ALA A 6 2.66 -20.72 -52.66
N ARG A 7 3.19 -20.06 -51.62
CA ARG A 7 3.56 -20.73 -50.37
C ARG A 7 2.29 -21.31 -49.75
N LYS A 8 2.23 -22.64 -49.55
CA LYS A 8 1.19 -23.27 -48.73
C LYS A 8 1.24 -22.63 -47.33
N ALA A 9 0.24 -21.82 -47.01
CA ALA A 9 0.01 -21.37 -45.65
C ALA A 9 -0.30 -22.61 -44.81
N ARG A 10 0.56 -22.92 -43.82
CA ARG A 10 0.26 -23.93 -42.81
C ARG A 10 -0.73 -23.30 -41.84
N GLY A 11 -1.94 -23.86 -41.75
CA GLY A 11 -2.94 -23.44 -40.78
C GLY A 11 -2.62 -24.01 -39.39
N PHE A 12 -2.96 -23.24 -38.36
CA PHE A 12 -2.88 -23.66 -36.96
C PHE A 12 -3.85 -24.83 -36.74
N THR A 13 -3.42 -25.89 -36.06
CA THR A 13 -4.31 -27.01 -35.75
C THR A 13 -5.16 -26.70 -34.53
N LEU A 14 -6.40 -27.19 -34.48
CA LEU A 14 -7.25 -27.04 -33.28
C LEU A 14 -6.62 -27.69 -32.04
N ILE A 15 -5.85 -28.76 -32.25
CA ILE A 15 -5.14 -29.46 -31.17
C ILE A 15 -3.96 -28.64 -30.62
N GLU A 16 -3.24 -27.88 -31.46
CA GLU A 16 -2.19 -26.96 -30.99
C GLU A 16 -2.76 -25.90 -30.05
N LEU A 17 -3.89 -25.30 -30.41
CA LEU A 17 -4.52 -24.28 -29.57
C LEU A 17 -5.01 -24.90 -28.26
N LEU A 18 -5.58 -26.11 -28.31
CA LEU A 18 -6.06 -26.83 -27.13
C LEU A 18 -4.93 -27.11 -26.12
N VAL A 19 -3.79 -27.63 -26.58
CA VAL A 19 -2.65 -27.92 -25.69
C VAL A 19 -2.06 -26.63 -25.10
N VAL A 20 -2.03 -25.54 -25.85
CA VAL A 20 -1.52 -24.25 -25.36
C VAL A 20 -2.41 -23.69 -24.25
N VAL A 21 -3.74 -23.66 -24.43
CA VAL A 21 -4.64 -23.14 -23.38
C VAL A 21 -4.67 -24.05 -22.15
N LEU A 22 -4.49 -25.36 -22.32
CA LEU A 22 -4.33 -26.32 -21.23
C LEU A 22 -3.11 -25.96 -20.36
N ILE A 23 -1.95 -25.74 -20.98
CA ILE A 23 -0.72 -25.37 -20.27
C ILE A 23 -0.88 -24.00 -19.60
N LEU A 24 -1.48 -23.01 -20.29
CA LEU A 24 -1.75 -21.69 -19.72
C LEU A 24 -2.66 -21.74 -18.49
N ALA A 25 -3.68 -22.61 -18.50
CA ALA A 25 -4.57 -22.78 -17.36
C ALA A 25 -3.82 -23.29 -16.11
N ILE A 26 -2.89 -24.25 -16.29
CA ILE A 26 -2.06 -24.79 -15.20
C ILE A 26 -1.13 -23.70 -14.64
N LEU A 27 -0.49 -22.91 -15.51
CA LEU A 27 0.38 -21.82 -15.07
C LEU A 27 -0.39 -20.74 -14.32
N MET A 28 -1.58 -20.34 -14.81
CA MET A 28 -2.42 -19.32 -14.18
C MET A 28 -2.93 -19.75 -12.81
N ALA A 29 -3.24 -21.04 -12.62
CA ALA A 29 -3.69 -21.57 -11.33
C ALA A 29 -2.68 -21.31 -10.20
N VAL A 30 -1.37 -21.31 -10.50
CA VAL A 30 -0.31 -21.03 -9.52
C VAL A 30 0.09 -19.55 -9.52
N ALA A 31 0.10 -18.91 -10.69
CA ALA A 31 0.56 -17.52 -10.82
C ALA A 31 -0.40 -16.51 -10.17
N LEU A 32 -1.71 -16.70 -10.29
CA LEU A 32 -2.72 -15.76 -9.76
C LEU A 32 -2.67 -15.56 -8.23
N PRO A 33 -2.72 -16.61 -7.39
CA PRO A 33 -2.67 -16.40 -5.94
C PRO A 33 -1.35 -15.76 -5.49
N ALA A 34 -0.23 -16.13 -6.11
CA ALA A 34 1.07 -15.53 -5.82
C ALA A 34 1.11 -14.04 -6.19
N TYR A 35 0.55 -13.67 -7.35
CA TYR A 35 0.46 -12.28 -7.78
C TYR A 35 -0.41 -11.45 -6.84
N LEU A 36 -1.61 -11.93 -6.49
CA LEU A 36 -2.52 -11.23 -5.59
C LEU A 36 -1.91 -11.03 -4.20
N GLY A 37 -1.22 -12.04 -3.66
CA GLY A 37 -0.50 -11.92 -2.39
C GLY A 37 0.61 -10.87 -2.42
N ALA A 38 1.39 -10.83 -3.51
CA ALA A 38 2.45 -9.84 -3.69
C ALA A 38 1.92 -8.41 -3.82
N VAL A 39 0.78 -8.22 -4.49
CA VAL A 39 0.11 -6.91 -4.57
C VAL A 39 -0.35 -6.47 -3.19
N ALA A 40 -1.07 -7.33 -2.45
CA ALA A 40 -1.54 -7.00 -1.10
C ALA A 40 -0.40 -6.64 -0.14
N ASP A 41 0.72 -7.35 -0.20
CA ASP A 41 1.92 -7.03 0.60
C ASP A 41 2.53 -5.68 0.19
N SER A 42 2.57 -5.39 -1.11
CA SER A 42 3.06 -4.10 -1.62
C SER A 42 2.17 -2.93 -1.19
N GLU A 43 0.84 -3.12 -1.17
CA GLU A 43 -0.12 -2.14 -0.68
C GLU A 43 0.09 -1.86 0.82
N LYS A 44 0.25 -2.90 1.64
CA LYS A 44 0.55 -2.76 3.08
C LYS A 44 1.84 -1.99 3.33
N LYS A 45 2.93 -2.34 2.64
CA LYS A 45 4.23 -1.66 2.74
C LYS A 45 4.15 -0.19 2.34
N THR A 46 3.43 0.10 1.26
CA THR A 46 3.20 1.48 0.79
C THR A 46 2.38 2.26 1.82
N CYS A 47 1.32 1.66 2.37
CA CYS A 47 0.52 2.29 3.42
C CYS A 47 1.37 2.61 4.66
N ARG A 48 2.24 1.68 5.08
CA ARG A 48 3.18 1.89 6.20
C ARG A 48 4.15 3.03 5.93
N ALA A 49 4.71 3.13 4.72
CA ALA A 49 5.58 4.24 4.33
C ALA A 49 4.84 5.59 4.35
N ASN A 50 3.59 5.63 3.90
CA ASN A 50 2.74 6.81 3.98
C ASN A 50 2.48 7.24 5.43
N LEU A 51 2.16 6.29 6.31
CA LEU A 51 1.96 6.55 7.75
C LEU A 51 3.20 7.16 8.41
N GLN A 52 4.39 6.65 8.08
CA GLN A 52 5.66 7.20 8.55
C GLN A 52 5.91 8.61 8.00
N THR A 53 5.59 8.84 6.73
CA THR A 53 5.71 10.16 6.09
C THR A 53 4.82 11.20 6.78
N ILE A 54 3.56 10.83 7.07
CA ILE A 54 2.64 11.67 7.83
C ILE A 54 3.18 11.93 9.25
N ALA A 55 3.66 10.88 9.93
CA ALA A 55 4.20 11.03 11.28
C ALA A 55 5.41 11.98 11.33
N ASN A 56 6.31 11.90 10.34
CA ASN A 56 7.43 12.82 10.22
C ASN A 56 6.96 14.26 10.01
N ALA A 57 5.91 14.46 9.21
CA ALA A 57 5.33 15.79 9.01
C ALA A 57 4.69 16.33 10.31
N VAL A 58 4.01 15.49 11.10
CA VAL A 58 3.44 15.88 12.42
C VAL A 58 4.56 16.33 13.36
N GLN A 59 5.68 15.61 13.38
CA GLN A 59 6.85 15.98 14.17
C GLN A 59 7.50 17.28 13.68
N ALA A 60 7.68 17.43 12.37
CA ALA A 60 8.24 18.62 11.75
C ALA A 60 7.38 19.85 12.06
N HIS A 61 6.06 19.74 11.95
CA HIS A 61 5.12 20.80 12.28
C HIS A 61 5.28 21.27 13.74
N LYS A 62 5.35 20.33 14.69
CA LYS A 62 5.55 20.64 16.12
C LYS A 62 6.87 21.38 16.35
N VAL A 63 7.96 20.92 15.74
CA VAL A 63 9.29 21.54 15.88
C VAL A 63 9.30 22.95 15.26
N ARG A 64 8.71 23.12 14.08
CA ARG A 64 8.64 24.41 13.37
C ARG A 64 7.94 25.49 14.20
N LEU A 65 6.78 25.16 14.76
CA LEU A 65 5.97 26.12 15.53
C LEU A 65 6.32 26.16 17.02
N ARG A 66 7.24 25.29 17.48
CA ARG A 66 7.48 25.04 18.91
C ARG A 66 6.18 24.79 19.66
N ALA A 67 5.27 24.05 19.03
CA ALA A 67 3.94 23.82 19.56
C ALA A 67 4.02 22.92 20.82
N PRO A 68 3.22 23.20 21.86
CA PRO A 68 3.23 22.40 23.09
C PRO A 68 2.63 21.00 22.87
N LYS A 69 1.78 20.82 21.85
CA LYS A 69 1.06 19.57 21.54
C LYS A 69 1.19 19.23 20.05
N TYR A 70 0.96 17.97 19.71
CA TYR A 70 0.82 17.53 18.32
C TYR A 70 -0.56 17.93 17.77
N THR A 71 -0.61 18.27 16.48
CA THR A 71 -1.87 18.54 15.76
C THR A 71 -2.55 17.23 15.38
N ASP A 72 -3.87 17.23 15.37
CA ASP A 72 -4.76 16.18 14.86
C ASP A 72 -5.41 16.54 13.52
N GLU A 73 -5.19 17.77 13.00
CA GLU A 73 -5.74 18.24 11.72
C GLU A 73 -4.72 18.14 10.58
N PHE A 74 -5.06 17.43 9.50
CA PHE A 74 -4.21 17.32 8.31
C PHE A 74 -3.91 18.65 7.60
N ARG A 75 -4.82 19.62 7.69
CA ARG A 75 -4.64 20.95 7.09
C ARG A 75 -3.41 21.67 7.64
N ASP A 76 -3.06 21.43 8.90
CA ASP A 76 -1.89 22.03 9.55
C ASP A 76 -0.56 21.49 9.01
N LEU A 77 -0.60 20.33 8.34
CA LEU A 77 0.56 19.64 7.78
C LEU A 77 0.83 19.98 6.32
N GLU A 78 -0.05 20.73 5.65
CA GLU A 78 0.09 21.08 4.24
C GLU A 78 1.49 21.65 3.87
N PRO A 79 2.14 22.51 4.69
CA PRO A 79 3.48 23.00 4.37
C PRO A 79 4.62 21.98 4.58
N ASP A 80 4.38 20.90 5.32
CA ASP A 80 5.39 19.85 5.61
C ASP A 80 5.19 18.58 4.76
N LEU A 81 3.94 18.33 4.33
CA LEU A 81 3.52 17.12 3.63
C LEU A 81 3.24 17.38 2.14
N GLY A 82 2.94 18.63 1.76
CA GLY A 82 2.60 19.04 0.39
C GLY A 82 1.21 18.58 -0.06
N ALA A 83 0.94 17.28 0.01
CA ALA A 83 -0.37 16.69 -0.22
C ALA A 83 -0.56 15.45 0.65
N THR A 84 -1.79 15.20 1.11
CA THR A 84 -2.10 13.98 1.85
C THR A 84 -1.98 12.78 0.91
N PRO A 85 -1.12 11.79 1.20
CA PRO A 85 -1.01 10.61 0.36
C PRO A 85 -2.31 9.81 0.40
N LEU A 86 -2.67 9.19 -0.73
CA LEU A 86 -3.79 8.26 -0.77
C LEU A 86 -3.32 6.86 -0.35
N CYS A 87 -4.16 6.15 0.40
CA CYS A 87 -3.92 4.76 0.68
C CYS A 87 -4.16 3.94 -0.62
N PRO A 88 -3.25 3.02 -0.98
CA PRO A 88 -3.38 2.23 -2.20
C PRO A 88 -4.65 1.35 -2.24
N SER A 89 -5.16 0.97 -1.07
CA SER A 89 -6.40 0.18 -0.95
C SER A 89 -7.64 1.03 -0.65
N GLY A 90 -7.55 2.36 -0.81
CA GLY A 90 -8.68 3.28 -0.67
C GLY A 90 -9.04 3.71 0.76
N GLY A 91 -8.18 3.42 1.74
CA GLY A 91 -8.37 3.87 3.12
C GLY A 91 -8.10 5.36 3.36
N GLU A 92 -8.78 5.92 4.35
CA GLU A 92 -8.48 7.24 4.91
C GLU A 92 -7.43 7.17 6.03
N TYR A 93 -6.58 8.21 6.10
CA TYR A 93 -5.62 8.42 7.17
C TYR A 93 -6.18 9.37 8.24
N LYS A 94 -5.90 9.08 9.51
CA LYS A 94 -6.29 9.91 10.66
C LYS A 94 -5.11 10.09 11.61
N ILE A 95 -5.00 11.27 12.20
CA ILE A 95 -4.01 11.53 13.26
C ILE A 95 -4.75 11.41 14.59
N VAL A 96 -4.16 10.67 15.52
CA VAL A 96 -4.75 10.38 16.83
C VAL A 96 -3.79 10.87 17.91
N THR A 97 -4.23 11.75 18.80
CA THR A 97 -3.39 12.34 19.86
C THR A 97 -3.69 11.77 21.26
N SER A 98 -4.73 10.94 21.37
CA SER A 98 -5.15 10.31 22.63
C SER A 98 -5.89 9.00 22.37
N GLY A 99 -5.84 8.06 23.31
CA GLY A 99 -6.47 6.75 23.18
C GLY A 99 -5.46 5.73 22.68
N SER A 100 -5.87 4.92 21.71
CA SER A 100 -5.03 3.83 21.19
C SER A 100 -5.13 3.68 19.68
N VAL A 101 -4.08 3.12 19.10
CA VAL A 101 -3.97 2.83 17.66
C VAL A 101 -3.57 1.36 17.54
N THR A 102 -4.22 0.63 16.64
CA THR A 102 -3.81 -0.73 16.29
C THR A 102 -2.56 -0.67 15.43
N ASP A 103 -1.54 -1.47 15.75
CA ASP A 103 -0.28 -1.46 14.98
C ASP A 103 -0.48 -1.91 13.51
N VAL A 104 0.29 -1.31 12.59
CA VAL A 104 0.37 -1.63 11.14
C VAL A 104 0.56 -3.11 10.83
N ASP A 105 1.15 -3.89 11.74
CA ASP A 105 1.40 -5.31 11.54
C ASP A 105 0.28 -6.22 12.11
N GLY A 106 -0.70 -5.66 12.86
CA GLY A 106 -1.80 -6.40 13.53
C GLY A 106 -1.26 -7.29 14.65
N ASP A 107 -1.51 -7.08 15.95
CA ASP A 107 -2.81 -7.20 16.63
C ASP A 107 -2.76 -6.48 17.99
N THR A 108 -1.74 -5.64 18.19
CA THR A 108 -1.47 -4.99 19.46
C THR A 108 -2.08 -3.61 19.46
N GLU A 109 -2.97 -3.36 20.42
CA GLU A 109 -3.46 -2.03 20.70
C GLU A 109 -2.35 -1.23 21.40
N ILE A 110 -1.81 -0.23 20.71
CA ILE A 110 -0.78 0.65 21.24
C ILE A 110 -1.47 1.86 21.84
N SER A 111 -1.39 2.00 23.18
CA SER A 111 -1.83 3.20 23.86
C SER A 111 -0.89 4.38 23.56
N ILE A 112 -1.49 5.52 23.24
CA ILE A 112 -0.77 6.77 22.99
C ILE A 112 -0.50 7.41 24.35
N PRO A 113 0.79 7.57 24.76
CA PRO A 113 1.11 8.24 26.01
C PRO A 113 0.75 9.72 25.94
N GLU A 114 0.57 10.36 27.10
CA GLU A 114 0.26 11.80 27.16
C GLU A 114 1.31 12.62 26.41
N GLY A 115 0.84 13.52 25.54
CA GLY A 115 1.70 14.33 24.70
C GLY A 115 2.35 13.58 23.54
N GLY A 116 1.99 12.32 23.30
CA GLY A 116 2.30 11.52 22.12
C GLY A 116 1.27 11.70 21.00
N PHE A 117 1.47 10.96 19.91
CA PHE A 117 0.50 10.85 18.82
C PHE A 117 0.68 9.51 18.09
N GLY A 118 -0.28 9.16 17.26
CA GLY A 118 -0.20 8.08 16.28
C GLY A 118 -0.92 8.48 14.98
N VAL A 119 -0.67 7.74 13.92
CA VAL A 119 -1.35 7.91 12.63
C VAL A 119 -2.03 6.59 12.29
N SER A 120 -3.33 6.57 12.03
CA SER A 120 -4.06 5.36 11.68
C SER A 120 -4.56 5.39 10.24
N CYS A 121 -4.63 4.22 9.61
CA CYS A 121 -5.32 3.98 8.36
C CYS A 121 -6.55 3.10 8.64
N SER A 122 -7.68 3.44 8.02
CA SER A 122 -8.93 2.69 8.14
C SER A 122 -8.86 1.24 7.63
N ILE A 123 -7.88 0.89 6.77
CA ILE A 123 -7.80 -0.41 6.09
C ILE A 123 -6.62 -1.27 6.57
N HIS A 124 -5.46 -0.68 6.86
CA HIS A 124 -4.19 -1.40 7.14
C HIS A 124 -3.59 -1.09 8.52
N HIS A 125 -4.43 -0.66 9.47
CA HIS A 125 -4.03 -0.27 10.85
C HIS A 125 -3.16 1.00 10.90
N GLY A 126 -2.45 1.23 12.00
CA GLY A 126 -1.80 2.50 12.30
C GLY A 126 -0.41 2.40 12.93
N TYR A 127 0.28 3.53 12.94
CA TYR A 127 1.68 3.68 13.30
C TYR A 127 1.81 4.65 14.48
N VAL A 128 2.52 4.24 15.52
CA VAL A 128 2.85 5.09 16.68
C VAL A 128 4.38 5.30 16.72
N PRO A 129 4.88 6.53 16.53
CA PRO A 129 6.31 6.80 16.56
C PRO A 129 6.91 6.50 17.94
N GLY A 130 8.08 5.85 17.95
CA GLY A 130 8.79 5.51 19.19
C GLY A 130 8.34 4.23 19.90
N LYS A 131 7.31 3.55 19.39
CA LYS A 131 6.99 2.16 19.76
C LYS A 131 7.48 1.25 18.64
N SER A 132 8.41 0.36 18.97
CA SER A 132 8.92 -0.63 18.01
C SER A 132 7.83 -1.63 17.71
N ASN A 133 7.68 -1.91 16.42
CA ASN A 133 6.86 -2.97 15.88
C ASN A 133 7.52 -4.33 16.19
N GLN A 134 7.32 -4.84 17.40
CA GLN A 134 7.78 -6.17 17.81
C GLN A 134 6.63 -7.16 17.73
#